data_AF-A0A7S2CJ41-F1
#
_entry.id   AF-A0A7S2CJ41-F1
#
_cell.length_a   1.000
_cell.length_b   1.000
_cell.length_c   1.000
_cell.angle_alpha   90.00
_cell.angle_beta   90.00
_cell.angle_gamma   90.00
#
_symmetry.space_group_name_H-M   'P 1'
#
loop_
_entity.id
_entity.type
_entity.pdbx_description
1 polymer ?
#
loop_
_entity_poly.entity_id
_entity_poly.type
_entity_poly.pdbx_seq_one_letter_code
_entity_poly.pdbx_strand_id
1 'polypeptide(L)'
;AIRIQYQKSPAAAASRSVVMVRCWGAALAACALLAGPASAQEVAAPLEDGVALLQAVVAGPALEDAGAAIDSSYVDNKGYACFQGPMRELEAALALSKASPMGGLYNQSFARSNQTCGDRGYTFAGEPDECLVGVQVFYRSEVGKKKFQTMEGDTVQAYASLYSLETSTVIVLVSCTCHPQSPTRVKLSKQCDYLNSKAVGSWVHRNPKTGKTLVCDQGPFEYATRALATLKSSPLLPMHKYDQIAPVGCHKLGFPLMYGATDHCYPLLHMWTRTEQPMHNCPPGGLGPMNPDCDDWGVVESGMVEKSLVMEGGFKGFAKAHSLASVLDYWPACNCRADSMVVLHEEKTKGAGVCKALHTHSPVRDSWTG
;
A
#
# COMPACT_ATOMS: atom_id res chain seq x y z
N ALA A 1 32.74 34.71 27.85
CA ALA A 1 31.63 34.21 28.69
C ALA A 1 30.35 34.92 28.26
N ILE A 2 29.54 34.28 27.42
CA ILE A 2 28.32 34.87 26.84
C ILE A 2 27.12 34.31 27.61
N ARG A 3 26.38 35.20 28.27
CA ARG A 3 25.19 34.89 29.08
C ARG A 3 23.97 35.08 28.19
N ILE A 4 23.31 33.99 27.80
CA ILE A 4 22.03 34.03 27.07
C ILE A 4 20.92 34.01 28.12
N GLN A 5 20.14 35.09 28.21
CA GLN A 5 18.92 35.15 29.00
C GLN A 5 17.74 34.63 28.15
N TYR A 6 17.05 33.61 28.64
CA TYR A 6 15.77 33.17 28.10
C TYR A 6 14.64 34.04 28.66
N GLN A 7 13.97 34.80 27.79
CA GLN A 7 12.67 35.39 28.09
C GLN A 7 11.57 34.31 27.96
N LYS A 8 10.70 34.29 28.97
CA LYS A 8 9.56 33.37 29.10
C LYS A 8 8.35 33.99 28.37
N SER A 9 7.87 33.40 27.29
CA SER A 9 6.61 33.81 26.65
C SER A 9 5.38 33.24 27.38
N PRO A 10 4.27 33.98 27.46
CA PRO A 10 3.05 33.55 28.13
C PRO A 10 2.22 32.60 27.26
N ALA A 11 1.47 31.73 27.94
CA ALA A 11 0.57 30.74 27.38
C ALA A 11 -0.56 31.38 26.55
N ALA A 12 -0.73 30.91 25.31
CA ALA A 12 -1.89 31.23 24.48
C ALA A 12 -3.03 30.25 24.77
N ALA A 13 -4.20 30.81 25.11
CA ALA A 13 -5.45 30.10 25.29
C ALA A 13 -5.99 29.59 23.94
N ALA A 14 -6.25 28.29 23.83
CA ALA A 14 -6.88 27.68 22.66
C ALA A 14 -8.41 27.79 22.73
N SER A 15 -8.98 28.60 21.85
CA SER A 15 -10.41 28.61 21.52
C SER A 15 -10.73 27.37 20.66
N ARG A 16 -11.63 26.52 21.14
CA ARG A 16 -12.17 25.37 20.39
C ARG A 16 -13.35 25.83 19.54
N SER A 17 -13.12 26.01 18.23
CA SER A 17 -14.21 26.02 17.24
C SER A 17 -14.47 24.60 16.78
N VAL A 18 -15.60 24.03 17.19
CA VAL A 18 -16.10 22.73 16.71
C VAL A 18 -16.70 22.95 15.32
N VAL A 19 -15.98 22.53 14.28
CA VAL A 19 -16.54 22.37 12.94
C VAL A 19 -17.12 20.95 12.88
N MET A 20 -18.45 20.83 12.92
CA MET A 20 -19.16 19.59 12.62
C MET A 20 -18.93 19.23 11.14
N VAL A 21 -18.09 18.23 10.90
CA VAL A 21 -18.04 17.53 9.61
C VAL A 21 -19.08 16.41 9.65
N ARG A 22 -20.09 16.51 8.78
CA ARG A 22 -21.14 15.52 8.61
C ARG A 22 -20.55 14.22 8.04
N CYS A 23 -20.51 13.16 8.85
CA CYS A 23 -20.30 11.80 8.38
C CYS A 23 -21.48 11.36 7.49
N TRP A 24 -21.17 10.86 6.31
CA TRP A 24 -22.12 10.14 5.44
C TRP A 24 -21.96 8.65 5.69
N GLY A 25 -23.06 7.97 6.01
CA GLY A 25 -23.15 6.52 6.22
C GLY A 25 -24.51 6.18 6.82
N ALA A 26 -25.28 5.38 6.09
CA ALA A 26 -26.72 5.23 6.23
C ALA A 26 -27.20 4.45 7.46
N ALA A 27 -28.44 4.80 7.87
CA ALA A 27 -29.45 3.99 8.55
C ALA A 27 -29.19 3.50 9.99
N LEU A 28 -29.71 4.29 10.96
CA LEU A 28 -30.19 3.80 12.25
C LEU A 28 -31.71 3.98 12.31
N ALA A 29 -32.44 2.89 12.36
CA ALA A 29 -33.84 2.85 12.78
C ALA A 29 -33.98 1.80 13.89
N ALA A 30 -34.27 2.27 15.11
CA ALA A 30 -35.19 1.66 16.08
C ALA A 30 -35.03 2.32 17.45
N CYS A 31 -35.98 3.18 17.82
CA CYS A 31 -36.58 3.16 19.17
C CYS A 31 -37.92 3.91 19.16
N ALA A 32 -38.98 3.14 19.39
CA ALA A 32 -40.32 3.46 19.89
C ALA A 32 -40.28 4.39 21.14
N LEU A 33 -41.29 5.19 21.55
CA LEU A 33 -42.75 5.26 21.39
C LEU A 33 -43.20 6.69 21.84
N LEU A 34 -44.29 7.23 21.27
CA LEU A 34 -45.53 7.64 21.97
C LEU A 34 -46.47 8.52 21.10
N ALA A 35 -47.61 7.92 20.73
CA ALA A 35 -48.99 8.41 20.59
C ALA A 35 -49.37 9.75 19.90
N GLY A 36 -50.28 9.63 18.91
CA GLY A 36 -51.21 10.69 18.44
C GLY A 36 -51.90 10.34 17.11
N PRO A 37 -53.25 10.38 16.97
CA PRO A 37 -53.99 9.70 15.88
C PRO A 37 -54.49 10.61 14.73
N ALA A 38 -54.94 9.94 13.66
CA ALA A 38 -55.76 10.38 12.51
C ALA A 38 -55.06 11.27 11.47
N SER A 39 -55.24 11.13 10.15
CA SER A 39 -56.36 10.63 9.35
C SER A 39 -55.90 10.03 8.01
N ALA A 40 -56.78 9.23 7.42
CA ALA A 40 -56.63 8.53 6.14
C ALA A 40 -56.65 9.48 4.92
N GLN A 41 -55.88 9.13 3.88
CA GLN A 41 -56.43 9.13 2.52
C GLN A 41 -55.66 8.19 1.58
N GLU A 42 -56.46 7.40 0.89
CA GLU A 42 -56.15 6.30 0.00
C GLU A 42 -56.14 6.84 -1.45
N VAL A 43 -55.07 6.60 -2.21
CA VAL A 43 -55.14 6.57 -3.68
C VAL A 43 -54.22 5.47 -4.17
N ALA A 44 -54.84 4.45 -4.75
CA ALA A 44 -54.21 3.35 -5.45
C ALA A 44 -53.81 3.75 -6.88
N ALA A 45 -52.72 3.20 -7.40
CA ALA A 45 -52.62 2.54 -8.72
C ALA A 45 -51.16 2.14 -9.05
N PRO A 46 -50.97 1.10 -9.89
CA PRO A 46 -49.77 0.26 -9.92
C PRO A 46 -48.78 0.66 -11.02
N LEU A 47 -47.54 0.20 -10.90
CA LEU A 47 -46.65 0.04 -12.06
C LEU A 47 -45.67 -1.12 -11.81
N GLU A 48 -45.73 -2.05 -12.76
CA GLU A 48 -44.91 -3.25 -12.89
C GLU A 48 -43.47 -2.94 -13.33
N ASP A 49 -42.61 -3.95 -13.12
CA ASP A 49 -41.44 -4.36 -13.90
C ASP A 49 -40.47 -3.32 -14.49
N GLY A 50 -39.21 -3.45 -14.08
CA GLY A 50 -38.09 -2.73 -14.70
C GLY A 50 -36.73 -3.04 -14.10
N VAL A 51 -36.30 -4.30 -14.15
CA VAL A 51 -34.89 -4.69 -14.04
C VAL A 51 -34.13 -4.06 -15.22
N ALA A 52 -33.35 -3.01 -14.99
CA ALA A 52 -32.13 -2.66 -15.76
C ALA A 52 -31.62 -1.28 -15.36
N LEU A 53 -30.49 -1.22 -14.64
CA LEU A 53 -29.46 -0.19 -14.91
C LEU A 53 -28.13 -0.61 -14.27
N LEU A 54 -27.46 -1.56 -14.92
CA LEU A 54 -26.06 -1.90 -14.71
C LEU A 54 -25.48 -2.07 -16.10
N GLN A 55 -24.95 -1.00 -16.69
CA GLN A 55 -23.98 -1.04 -17.81
C GLN A 55 -23.56 0.39 -18.21
N ALA A 56 -22.41 0.80 -17.70
CA ALA A 56 -21.46 1.68 -18.39
C ALA A 56 -20.12 1.62 -17.65
N VAL A 57 -19.50 0.42 -17.62
CA VAL A 57 -18.07 0.31 -17.36
C VAL A 57 -17.37 0.51 -18.70
N VAL A 58 -16.43 1.45 -18.70
CA VAL A 58 -15.55 1.78 -19.82
C VAL A 58 -14.82 0.51 -20.27
N ALA A 59 -15.21 0.00 -21.44
CA ALA A 59 -14.49 -1.06 -22.13
C ALA A 59 -13.18 -0.49 -22.69
N GLY A 60 -12.08 -0.71 -21.98
CA GLY A 60 -10.75 -0.73 -22.62
C GLY A 60 -10.62 -1.99 -23.49
N PRO A 61 -9.75 -1.99 -24.51
CA PRO A 61 -9.57 -3.16 -25.37
C PRO A 61 -9.08 -4.34 -24.53
N ALA A 62 -9.92 -5.37 -24.48
CA ALA A 62 -9.61 -6.64 -23.85
C ALA A 62 -8.40 -7.27 -24.55
N LEU A 63 -7.33 -7.50 -23.79
CA LEU A 63 -6.21 -8.32 -24.21
C LEU A 63 -6.73 -9.76 -24.38
N GLU A 64 -6.84 -10.18 -25.64
CA GLU A 64 -7.21 -11.53 -26.07
C GLU A 64 -6.10 -12.53 -25.71
N ASP A 65 -6.07 -12.95 -24.44
CA ASP A 65 -5.63 -14.29 -24.06
C ASP A 65 -6.50 -14.75 -22.87
N ALA A 66 -7.79 -14.88 -23.16
CA ALA A 66 -8.85 -15.22 -22.21
C ALA A 66 -8.87 -16.72 -21.88
N GLY A 67 -7.74 -17.28 -21.45
CA GLY A 67 -7.79 -18.40 -20.53
C GLY A 67 -8.59 -17.92 -19.32
N ALA A 68 -9.75 -18.54 -19.06
CA ALA A 68 -10.70 -18.14 -18.02
C ALA A 68 -9.92 -17.62 -16.80
N ALA A 69 -10.03 -16.31 -16.52
CA ALA A 69 -9.24 -15.66 -15.50
C ALA A 69 -9.38 -16.48 -14.22
N ILE A 70 -8.32 -17.16 -13.82
CA ILE A 70 -8.44 -18.08 -12.69
C ILE A 70 -8.53 -17.21 -11.45
N ASP A 71 -9.75 -17.17 -10.90
CA ASP A 71 -10.02 -16.39 -9.71
C ASP A 71 -9.11 -16.86 -8.56
N SER A 72 -8.46 -15.86 -7.98
CA SER A 72 -7.51 -16.01 -6.89
C SER A 72 -8.12 -15.35 -5.66
N SER A 73 -7.60 -15.67 -4.47
CA SER A 73 -8.04 -14.98 -3.25
C SER A 73 -6.97 -14.77 -2.20
N TYR A 74 -7.10 -13.71 -1.40
CA TYR A 74 -6.45 -13.58 -0.11
C TYR A 74 -7.48 -13.34 0.99
N VAL A 75 -7.06 -13.55 2.24
CA VAL A 75 -7.89 -13.35 3.42
C VAL A 75 -7.13 -12.44 4.38
N ASP A 76 -7.84 -11.55 5.05
CA ASP A 76 -7.26 -10.68 6.08
C ASP A 76 -6.63 -11.49 7.23
N ASN A 77 -5.82 -10.84 8.06
CA ASN A 77 -5.11 -11.49 9.16
C ASN A 77 -6.05 -12.19 10.17
N LYS A 78 -7.32 -11.79 10.28
CA LYS A 78 -8.29 -12.36 11.24
C LYS A 78 -9.31 -13.28 10.61
N GLY A 79 -9.31 -13.45 9.28
CA GLY A 79 -10.22 -14.36 8.61
C GLY A 79 -11.66 -13.86 8.50
N TYR A 80 -11.91 -12.57 8.67
CA TYR A 80 -13.24 -11.97 8.55
C TYR A 80 -13.63 -11.65 7.12
N ALA A 81 -12.67 -11.22 6.30
CA ALA A 81 -12.88 -10.85 4.90
C ALA A 81 -11.96 -11.64 3.97
N CYS A 82 -12.52 -12.03 2.84
CA CYS A 82 -11.82 -12.64 1.73
C CYS A 82 -11.96 -11.74 0.51
N PHE A 83 -10.86 -11.55 -0.20
CA PHE A 83 -10.78 -10.71 -1.39
C PHE A 83 -10.52 -11.63 -2.57
N GLN A 84 -11.30 -11.49 -3.63
CA GLN A 84 -11.22 -12.33 -4.82
C GLN A 84 -11.18 -11.47 -6.09
N GLY A 85 -10.38 -11.91 -7.05
CA GLY A 85 -10.26 -11.30 -8.36
C GLY A 85 -9.16 -12.00 -9.17
N PRO A 86 -8.83 -11.48 -10.36
CA PRO A 86 -7.72 -12.01 -11.13
C PRO A 86 -6.39 -11.78 -10.38
N MET A 87 -5.44 -12.70 -10.55
CA MET A 87 -4.26 -12.80 -9.69
C MET A 87 -3.42 -11.51 -9.65
N ARG A 88 -3.28 -10.80 -10.78
CA ARG A 88 -2.46 -9.58 -10.86
C ARG A 88 -3.08 -8.43 -10.06
N GLU A 89 -4.35 -8.15 -10.30
CA GLU A 89 -5.14 -7.12 -9.64
C GLU A 89 -5.21 -7.41 -8.14
N LEU A 90 -5.40 -8.68 -7.78
CA LEU A 90 -5.46 -9.12 -6.39
C LEU A 90 -4.13 -8.94 -5.66
N GLU A 91 -2.99 -9.26 -6.29
CA GLU A 91 -1.66 -9.03 -5.70
C GLU A 91 -1.30 -7.55 -5.63
N ALA A 92 -1.69 -6.75 -6.63
CA ALA A 92 -1.53 -5.30 -6.58
C ALA A 92 -2.34 -4.69 -5.43
N ALA A 93 -3.60 -5.09 -5.28
CA ALA A 93 -4.47 -4.69 -4.18
C ALA A 93 -3.85 -5.07 -2.83
N LEU A 94 -3.46 -6.34 -2.65
CA LEU A 94 -2.85 -6.81 -1.42
C LEU A 94 -1.56 -6.05 -1.09
N ALA A 95 -0.70 -5.83 -2.08
CA ALA A 95 0.57 -5.13 -1.88
C ALA A 95 0.38 -3.66 -1.50
N LEU A 96 -0.58 -2.96 -2.15
CA LEU A 96 -0.98 -1.60 -1.78
C LEU A 96 -1.54 -1.55 -0.36
N SER A 97 -2.47 -2.45 0.00
CA SER A 97 -3.02 -2.51 1.35
C SER A 97 -1.95 -2.81 2.40
N LYS A 98 -0.97 -3.67 2.09
CA LYS A 98 0.17 -3.97 2.98
C LYS A 98 1.14 -2.80 3.13
N ALA A 99 1.28 -1.95 2.12
CA ALA A 99 2.15 -0.79 2.17
C ALA A 99 1.49 0.43 2.85
N SER A 100 0.16 0.55 2.78
CA SER A 100 -0.60 1.70 3.27
C SER A 100 -0.81 1.71 4.80
N PRO A 101 -1.46 2.74 5.39
CA PRO A 101 -1.87 2.73 6.80
C PRO A 101 -2.74 1.53 7.23
N MET A 102 -3.29 0.76 6.27
CA MET A 102 -4.06 -0.45 6.52
C MET A 102 -3.21 -1.73 6.62
N GLY A 103 -1.88 -1.65 6.47
CA GLY A 103 -1.00 -2.81 6.37
C GLY A 103 -1.06 -3.78 7.56
N GLY A 104 -1.41 -3.30 8.75
CA GLY A 104 -1.64 -4.14 9.94
C GLY A 104 -2.73 -5.18 9.78
N LEU A 105 -3.67 -4.99 8.85
CA LEU A 105 -4.74 -5.95 8.53
C LEU A 105 -4.28 -7.12 7.67
N TYR A 106 -3.17 -6.96 6.94
CA TYR A 106 -2.80 -7.86 5.83
C TYR A 106 -1.35 -8.34 5.87
N ASN A 107 -0.57 -7.95 6.87
CA ASN A 107 0.87 -8.27 6.93
C ASN A 107 1.18 -9.79 6.98
N GLN A 108 0.23 -10.64 7.35
CA GLN A 108 0.34 -12.11 7.31
C GLN A 108 -0.39 -12.74 6.12
N SER A 109 -1.13 -11.94 5.35
CA SER A 109 -1.90 -12.37 4.19
C SER A 109 -1.01 -12.59 2.97
N PHE A 110 -1.42 -13.56 2.16
CA PHE A 110 -0.86 -13.89 0.85
C PHE A 110 -2.00 -14.26 -0.09
N ALA A 111 -1.89 -13.89 -1.37
CA ALA A 111 -2.84 -14.34 -2.37
C ALA A 111 -2.56 -15.80 -2.77
N ARG A 112 -3.65 -16.49 -3.10
CA ARG A 112 -3.69 -17.90 -3.48
C ARG A 112 -4.28 -17.99 -4.87
N SER A 113 -3.50 -18.51 -5.81
CA SER A 113 -3.99 -18.84 -7.15
C SER A 113 -4.97 -19.99 -7.10
N ASN A 114 -5.98 -19.99 -7.98
CA ASN A 114 -6.92 -21.10 -8.17
C ASN A 114 -7.71 -21.45 -6.91
N GLN A 115 -8.04 -20.44 -6.11
CA GLN A 115 -8.85 -20.62 -4.92
C GLN A 115 -9.74 -19.39 -4.75
N THR A 116 -11.03 -19.56 -4.96
CA THR A 116 -12.02 -18.50 -4.78
C THR A 116 -12.29 -18.27 -3.29
N CYS A 117 -12.94 -17.16 -2.97
CA CYS A 117 -13.48 -16.92 -1.63
C CYS A 117 -14.58 -17.92 -1.27
N GLY A 118 -15.38 -18.36 -2.25
CA GLY A 118 -16.38 -19.42 -2.08
C GLY A 118 -15.75 -20.74 -1.62
N ASP A 119 -14.67 -21.18 -2.26
CA ASP A 119 -13.92 -22.39 -1.89
C ASP A 119 -13.38 -22.35 -0.46
N ARG A 120 -13.19 -21.13 0.08
CA ARG A 120 -12.69 -20.88 1.44
C ARG A 120 -13.81 -20.67 2.44
N GLY A 121 -15.07 -20.76 2.01
CA GLY A 121 -16.28 -20.60 2.82
C GLY A 121 -16.69 -19.15 3.08
N TYR A 122 -16.35 -18.22 2.19
CA TYR A 122 -16.78 -16.82 2.21
C TYR A 122 -17.80 -16.61 1.10
N THR A 123 -19.09 -16.80 1.42
CA THR A 123 -20.19 -16.77 0.45
C THR A 123 -21.06 -15.51 0.56
N PHE A 124 -20.87 -14.69 1.59
CA PHE A 124 -21.62 -13.45 1.78
C PHE A 124 -20.92 -12.31 1.05
N ALA A 125 -21.39 -11.94 -0.14
CA ALA A 125 -20.80 -10.86 -0.93
C ALA A 125 -20.85 -9.52 -0.18
N GLY A 126 -19.73 -8.80 -0.22
CA GLY A 126 -19.66 -7.41 0.17
C GLY A 126 -20.14 -6.47 -0.93
N GLU A 127 -20.26 -5.19 -0.57
CA GLU A 127 -20.33 -4.15 -1.60
C GLU A 127 -19.00 -4.08 -2.35
N PRO A 128 -19.00 -3.65 -3.63
CA PRO A 128 -17.78 -3.31 -4.32
C PRO A 128 -16.94 -2.31 -3.51
N ASP A 129 -15.65 -2.60 -3.38
CA ASP A 129 -14.73 -1.70 -2.68
C ASP A 129 -14.27 -0.59 -3.63
N GLU A 130 -14.61 0.66 -3.32
CA GLU A 130 -14.26 1.83 -4.15
C GLU A 130 -12.75 2.14 -4.20
N CYS A 131 -11.94 1.46 -3.37
CA CYS A 131 -10.48 1.58 -3.31
C CYS A 131 -9.77 0.52 -4.17
N LEU A 132 -10.41 -0.64 -4.38
CA LEU A 132 -9.82 -1.82 -5.02
C LEU A 132 -10.48 -2.10 -6.38
N VAL A 133 -9.77 -1.79 -7.47
CA VAL A 133 -10.27 -2.05 -8.83
C VAL A 133 -10.07 -3.53 -9.19
N GLY A 134 -11.12 -4.18 -9.69
CA GLY A 134 -11.06 -5.58 -10.14
C GLY A 134 -11.06 -6.63 -9.02
N VAL A 135 -11.32 -6.22 -7.76
CA VAL A 135 -11.34 -7.11 -6.59
C VAL A 135 -12.69 -7.00 -5.88
N GLN A 136 -13.32 -8.15 -5.65
CA GLN A 136 -14.57 -8.27 -4.89
C GLN A 136 -14.28 -8.77 -3.48
N VAL A 137 -14.95 -8.18 -2.49
CA VAL A 137 -14.86 -8.62 -1.09
C VAL A 137 -16.02 -9.56 -0.76
N PHE A 138 -15.71 -10.62 -0.01
CA PHE A 138 -16.64 -11.59 0.51
C PHE A 138 -16.40 -11.81 2.00
N TYR A 139 -17.45 -12.17 2.71
CA TYR A 139 -17.44 -12.47 4.13
C TYR A 139 -18.03 -13.86 4.37
N ARG A 140 -17.78 -14.44 5.54
CA ARG A 140 -18.48 -15.67 5.93
C ARG A 140 -19.94 -15.43 6.31
N SER A 141 -20.25 -14.23 6.78
CA SER A 141 -21.57 -13.82 7.26
C SER A 141 -21.65 -12.31 7.43
N GLU A 142 -22.85 -11.78 7.65
CA GLU A 142 -23.07 -10.37 8.00
C GLU A 142 -22.32 -9.97 9.29
N VAL A 143 -22.24 -10.88 10.27
CA VAL A 143 -21.46 -10.66 11.50
C VAL A 143 -19.97 -10.53 11.18
N GLY A 144 -19.46 -11.33 10.24
CA GLY A 144 -18.08 -11.20 9.73
C GLY A 144 -17.83 -9.85 9.08
N LYS A 145 -18.76 -9.35 8.26
CA LYS A 145 -18.71 -8.01 7.65
C LYS A 145 -18.59 -6.92 8.72
N LYS A 146 -19.46 -6.94 9.74
CA LYS A 146 -19.41 -5.95 10.84
C LYS A 146 -18.09 -6.01 11.61
N LYS A 147 -17.58 -7.21 11.91
CA LYS A 147 -16.27 -7.37 12.58
C LYS A 147 -15.12 -6.83 11.75
N PHE A 148 -15.14 -7.06 10.44
CA PHE A 148 -14.13 -6.53 9.54
C PHE A 148 -14.15 -4.99 9.52
N GLN A 149 -15.33 -4.38 9.38
CA GLN A 149 -15.49 -2.92 9.42
C GLN A 149 -15.03 -2.29 10.74
N THR A 150 -15.31 -2.93 11.88
CA THR A 150 -14.76 -2.48 13.17
C THR A 150 -13.24 -2.53 13.18
N MET A 151 -12.66 -3.62 12.67
CA MET A 151 -11.21 -3.80 12.60
C MET A 151 -10.52 -2.78 11.67
N GLU A 152 -11.19 -2.34 10.60
CA GLU A 152 -10.73 -1.23 9.76
C GLU A 152 -10.66 0.07 10.55
N GLY A 153 -11.74 0.41 11.28
CA GLY A 153 -11.78 1.59 12.15
C GLY A 153 -10.70 1.56 13.23
N ASP A 154 -10.54 0.41 13.90
CA ASP A 154 -9.51 0.20 14.93
C ASP A 154 -8.09 0.37 14.35
N THR A 155 -7.86 -0.09 13.12
CA THR A 155 -6.55 0.04 12.45
C THR A 155 -6.23 1.49 12.12
N VAL A 156 -7.21 2.24 11.59
CA VAL A 156 -7.05 3.68 11.35
C VAL A 156 -6.74 4.41 12.65
N GLN A 157 -7.46 4.10 13.73
CA GLN A 157 -7.25 4.73 15.04
C GLN A 157 -5.89 4.36 15.65
N ALA A 158 -5.47 3.10 15.53
CA ALA A 158 -4.17 2.64 16.01
C ALA A 158 -3.03 3.34 15.27
N TYR A 159 -3.12 3.45 13.94
CA TYR A 159 -2.14 4.16 13.12
C TYR A 159 -2.11 5.66 13.45
N ALA A 160 -3.28 6.28 13.62
CA ALA A 160 -3.40 7.68 14.04
C ALA A 160 -2.69 7.90 15.38
N SER A 161 -2.94 7.03 16.36
CA SER A 161 -2.33 7.10 17.69
C SER A 161 -0.81 6.90 17.63
N LEU A 162 -0.33 5.91 16.86
CA LEU A 162 1.09 5.59 16.71
C LEU A 162 1.91 6.79 16.21
N TYR A 163 1.35 7.57 15.30
CA TYR A 163 2.04 8.71 14.69
C TYR A 163 1.54 10.08 15.16
N SER A 164 0.70 10.11 16.21
CA SER A 164 0.11 11.34 16.75
C SER A 164 -0.60 12.19 15.68
N LEU A 165 -1.36 11.52 14.80
CA LEU A 165 -2.17 12.13 13.76
C LEU A 165 -3.64 12.17 14.15
N GLU A 166 -4.39 13.11 13.58
CA GLU A 166 -5.85 13.07 13.61
C GLU A 166 -6.37 11.90 12.77
N THR A 167 -7.42 11.22 13.24
CA THR A 167 -8.08 10.11 12.51
C THR A 167 -8.50 10.52 11.11
N SER A 168 -9.01 11.75 10.94
CA SER A 168 -9.40 12.29 9.63
C SER A 168 -8.23 12.39 8.65
N THR A 169 -7.04 12.75 9.13
CA THR A 169 -5.81 12.76 8.32
C THR A 169 -5.45 11.35 7.86
N VAL A 170 -5.56 10.35 8.74
CA VAL A 170 -5.27 8.95 8.37
C VAL A 170 -6.27 8.42 7.34
N ILE A 171 -7.56 8.79 7.44
CA ILE A 171 -8.56 8.43 6.42
C ILE A 171 -8.16 8.99 5.04
N VAL A 172 -7.66 10.23 4.98
CA VAL A 172 -7.14 10.81 3.72
C VAL A 172 -5.90 10.05 3.24
N LEU A 173 -4.95 9.74 4.14
CA LEU A 173 -3.77 8.93 3.78
C LEU A 173 -4.17 7.57 3.19
N VAL A 174 -5.10 6.85 3.82
CA VAL A 174 -5.62 5.56 3.32
C VAL A 174 -6.24 5.74 1.94
N SER A 175 -7.13 6.73 1.79
CA SER A 175 -7.82 6.99 0.53
C SER A 175 -6.88 7.36 -0.61
N CYS A 176 -5.80 8.09 -0.31
CA CYS A 176 -4.79 8.46 -1.30
C CYS A 176 -3.89 7.31 -1.74
N THR A 177 -3.85 6.23 -0.97
CA THR A 177 -3.11 5.00 -1.30
C THR A 177 -3.94 3.96 -2.06
N CYS A 178 -5.20 4.28 -2.36
CA CYS A 178 -6.03 3.44 -3.22
C CYS A 178 -5.46 3.32 -4.64
N HIS A 179 -6.03 2.37 -5.41
CA HIS A 179 -5.73 2.27 -6.83
C HIS A 179 -5.95 3.65 -7.50
N PRO A 180 -5.06 4.13 -8.40
CA PRO A 180 -5.16 5.49 -8.91
C PRO A 180 -6.46 5.75 -9.69
N GLN A 181 -6.97 4.71 -10.36
CA GLN A 181 -8.23 4.76 -11.09
C GLN A 181 -9.46 4.46 -10.21
N SER A 182 -9.27 4.25 -8.90
CA SER A 182 -10.37 3.94 -8.01
C SER A 182 -11.27 5.18 -7.82
N PRO A 183 -12.61 5.01 -7.72
CA PRO A 183 -13.52 6.12 -7.44
C PRO A 183 -13.12 6.97 -6.22
N THR A 184 -12.67 6.31 -5.14
CA THR A 184 -12.21 6.99 -3.92
C THR A 184 -11.01 7.90 -4.19
N ARG A 185 -9.96 7.42 -4.88
CA ARG A 185 -8.76 8.22 -5.16
C ARG A 185 -9.04 9.37 -6.13
N VAL A 186 -9.88 9.15 -7.14
CA VAL A 186 -10.27 10.17 -8.12
C VAL A 186 -11.04 11.30 -7.45
N LYS A 187 -12.02 10.97 -6.59
CA LYS A 187 -12.82 11.94 -5.82
C LYS A 187 -11.96 12.82 -4.91
N LEU A 188 -10.86 12.29 -4.40
CA LEU A 188 -9.96 12.98 -3.48
C LEU A 188 -8.67 13.51 -4.13
N SER A 189 -8.61 13.53 -5.46
CA SER A 189 -7.39 13.89 -6.23
C SER A 189 -6.65 15.12 -5.70
N LYS A 190 -7.35 16.25 -5.57
CA LYS A 190 -6.76 17.49 -5.05
C LYS A 190 -6.20 17.37 -3.63
N GLN A 191 -6.87 16.59 -2.76
CA GLN A 191 -6.41 16.39 -1.38
C GLN A 191 -5.17 15.48 -1.37
N CYS A 192 -5.14 14.47 -2.24
CA CYS A 192 -3.99 13.59 -2.39
C CYS A 192 -2.78 14.30 -2.99
N ASP A 193 -2.98 15.18 -3.98
CA ASP A 193 -1.89 15.98 -4.54
C ASP A 193 -1.32 16.95 -3.50
N TYR A 194 -2.19 17.61 -2.73
CA TYR A 194 -1.77 18.44 -1.60
C TYR A 194 -1.01 17.62 -0.56
N LEU A 195 -1.53 16.45 -0.17
CA LEU A 195 -0.89 15.56 0.77
C LEU A 195 0.47 15.09 0.27
N ASN A 196 0.60 14.69 -0.99
CA ASN A 196 1.85 14.25 -1.59
C ASN A 196 2.90 15.38 -1.62
N SER A 197 2.48 16.64 -1.69
CA SER A 197 3.40 17.80 -1.61
C SER A 197 3.87 18.16 -0.19
N LYS A 198 3.22 17.62 0.86
CA LYS A 198 3.47 18.01 2.27
C LYS A 198 3.83 16.85 3.19
N ALA A 199 3.25 15.69 2.97
CA ALA A 199 3.45 14.51 3.77
C ALA A 199 4.64 13.72 3.26
N VAL A 200 5.50 13.34 4.19
CA VAL A 200 6.62 12.44 3.96
C VAL A 200 6.17 11.03 4.29
N GLY A 201 6.52 10.07 3.44
CA GLY A 201 6.45 8.65 3.72
C GLY A 201 7.85 8.08 3.88
N SER A 202 8.05 7.17 4.83
CA SER A 202 9.27 6.39 4.93
C SER A 202 9.02 4.95 5.37
N TRP A 203 9.95 4.06 5.06
CA TRP A 203 9.98 2.71 5.62
C TRP A 203 11.42 2.25 5.84
N VAL A 204 11.59 1.20 6.64
CA VAL A 204 12.90 0.67 7.01
C VAL A 204 13.07 -0.74 6.46
N HIS A 205 14.10 -0.94 5.67
CA HIS A 205 14.52 -2.24 5.17
C HIS A 205 14.98 -3.12 6.32
N ARG A 206 14.59 -4.39 6.33
CA ARG A 206 14.95 -5.34 7.38
C ARG A 206 15.54 -6.60 6.80
N ASN A 207 16.62 -7.09 7.38
CA ASN A 207 17.11 -8.41 7.05
C ASN A 207 16.03 -9.46 7.41
N PRO A 208 15.49 -10.22 6.45
CA PRO A 208 14.37 -11.12 6.69
C PRO A 208 14.74 -12.31 7.60
N LYS A 209 16.03 -12.61 7.76
CA LYS A 209 16.51 -13.70 8.63
C LYS A 209 16.71 -13.25 10.08
N THR A 210 17.22 -12.04 10.28
CA THR A 210 17.62 -11.54 11.62
C THR A 210 16.67 -10.49 12.20
N GLY A 211 15.81 -9.90 11.37
CA GLY A 211 14.96 -8.76 11.73
C GLY A 211 15.72 -7.44 11.91
N LYS A 212 17.05 -7.43 11.72
CA LYS A 212 17.90 -6.25 11.85
C LYS A 212 17.47 -5.18 10.84
N THR A 213 17.31 -3.95 11.30
CA THR A 213 17.03 -2.79 10.45
C THR A 213 18.30 -2.37 9.70
N LEU A 214 18.22 -2.14 8.40
CA LEU A 214 19.37 -1.96 7.52
C LEU A 214 19.49 -0.50 7.06
N VAL A 215 18.56 -0.06 6.23
CA VAL A 215 18.48 1.31 5.68
C VAL A 215 17.05 1.79 5.71
N CYS A 216 16.83 3.09 5.51
CA CYS A 216 15.49 3.66 5.46
C CYS A 216 15.30 4.45 4.17
N ASP A 217 14.19 4.25 3.46
CA ASP A 217 13.84 5.05 2.29
C ASP A 217 12.78 6.08 2.66
N GLN A 218 12.90 7.28 2.09
CA GLN A 218 12.02 8.40 2.34
C GLN A 218 11.66 9.13 1.04
N GLY A 219 10.40 9.54 0.90
CA GLY A 219 9.96 10.45 -0.16
C GLY A 219 8.55 10.98 0.07
N PRO A 220 7.87 11.51 -0.97
CA PRO A 220 6.46 11.88 -0.90
C PRO A 220 5.59 10.68 -0.48
N PHE A 221 4.62 10.88 0.41
CA PHE A 221 3.91 9.77 1.07
C PHE A 221 3.26 8.77 0.10
N GLU A 222 2.47 9.25 -0.88
CA GLU A 222 1.80 8.36 -1.82
C GLU A 222 2.82 7.65 -2.73
N TYR A 223 3.83 8.39 -3.19
CA TYR A 223 4.89 7.85 -4.02
C TYR A 223 5.68 6.74 -3.30
N ALA A 224 6.08 6.98 -2.05
CA ALA A 224 6.78 6.01 -1.22
C ALA A 224 5.91 4.78 -0.92
N THR A 225 4.60 4.97 -0.72
CA THR A 225 3.66 3.85 -0.54
C THR A 225 3.61 2.98 -1.81
N ARG A 226 3.53 3.58 -3.00
CA ARG A 226 3.52 2.83 -4.27
C ARG A 226 4.86 2.12 -4.54
N ALA A 227 5.98 2.75 -4.20
CA ALA A 227 7.29 2.11 -4.26
C ALA A 227 7.34 0.87 -3.36
N LEU A 228 6.96 1.01 -2.09
CA LEU A 228 6.91 -0.11 -1.15
C LEU A 228 5.94 -1.22 -1.60
N ALA A 229 4.77 -0.85 -2.13
CA ALA A 229 3.82 -1.82 -2.70
C ALA A 229 4.42 -2.58 -3.89
N THR A 230 5.18 -1.89 -4.75
CA THR A 230 5.89 -2.51 -5.87
C THR A 230 6.93 -3.52 -5.37
N LEU A 231 7.71 -3.16 -4.34
CA LEU A 231 8.66 -4.07 -3.70
C LEU A 231 7.97 -5.28 -3.04
N LYS A 232 6.81 -5.07 -2.39
CA LYS A 232 5.99 -6.14 -1.78
C LYS A 232 5.34 -7.08 -2.80
N SER A 233 5.24 -6.68 -4.06
CA SER A 233 4.70 -7.50 -5.16
C SER A 233 5.82 -7.95 -6.13
N SER A 234 7.01 -8.21 -5.56
CA SER A 234 8.22 -8.60 -6.30
C SER A 234 9.02 -9.65 -5.49
N PRO A 235 10.18 -10.12 -6.00
CA PRO A 235 11.05 -11.02 -5.25
C PRO A 235 11.60 -10.44 -3.93
N LEU A 236 11.46 -9.13 -3.71
CA LEU A 236 11.84 -8.44 -2.48
C LEU A 236 10.79 -8.51 -1.36
N LEU A 237 9.63 -9.13 -1.60
CA LEU A 237 8.60 -9.35 -0.59
C LEU A 237 9.14 -9.90 0.74
N PRO A 238 10.09 -10.85 0.82
CA PRO A 238 10.59 -11.34 2.09
C PRO A 238 11.20 -10.23 2.96
N MET A 239 11.93 -9.30 2.34
CA MET A 239 12.55 -8.17 3.03
C MET A 239 11.51 -7.17 3.56
N HIS A 240 10.41 -7.02 2.81
CA HIS A 240 9.36 -6.03 3.09
C HIS A 240 8.06 -6.61 3.61
N LYS A 241 8.04 -7.88 4.05
CA LYS A 241 6.79 -8.60 4.37
C LYS A 241 5.93 -7.84 5.37
N TYR A 242 6.56 -7.28 6.39
CA TYR A 242 5.91 -6.59 7.51
C TYR A 242 6.04 -5.07 7.45
N ASP A 243 6.71 -4.53 6.44
CA ASP A 243 6.91 -3.09 6.34
C ASP A 243 5.61 -2.38 6.04
N GLN A 244 5.48 -1.17 6.54
CA GLN A 244 4.34 -0.30 6.33
C GLN A 244 4.90 1.11 6.18
N ILE A 245 4.28 1.93 5.33
CA ILE A 245 4.70 3.32 5.22
C ILE A 245 4.45 4.02 6.56
N ALA A 246 5.44 4.79 7.02
CA ALA A 246 5.36 5.67 8.17
C ALA A 246 5.18 7.12 7.67
N PRO A 247 4.27 7.93 8.24
CA PRO A 247 4.00 9.29 7.81
C PRO A 247 4.99 10.28 8.45
N VAL A 248 6.25 9.86 8.58
CA VAL A 248 7.36 10.61 9.20
C VAL A 248 8.61 10.41 8.36
N GLY A 249 9.62 11.24 8.58
CA GLY A 249 10.92 11.07 7.93
C GLY A 249 11.79 9.97 8.57
N CYS A 250 12.75 9.45 7.82
CA CYS A 250 13.70 8.42 8.24
C CYS A 250 14.50 8.81 9.49
N HIS A 251 14.80 10.10 9.69
CA HIS A 251 15.45 10.58 10.90
C HIS A 251 14.65 10.26 12.18
N LYS A 252 13.31 10.25 12.13
CA LYS A 252 12.45 9.83 13.25
C LYS A 252 12.45 8.31 13.47
N LEU A 253 12.83 7.55 12.45
CA LEU A 253 12.97 6.09 12.51
C LEU A 253 14.39 5.66 12.90
N GLY A 254 15.26 6.61 13.25
CA GLY A 254 16.63 6.35 13.70
C GLY A 254 17.67 6.30 12.58
N PHE A 255 17.36 6.86 11.40
CA PHE A 255 18.25 6.98 10.25
C PHE A 255 18.45 8.47 9.91
N PRO A 256 19.31 9.18 10.65
CA PRO A 256 19.40 10.64 10.56
C PRO A 256 20.22 11.16 9.37
N LEU A 257 20.89 10.30 8.61
CA LEU A 257 21.85 10.70 7.59
C LEU A 257 21.39 10.27 6.20
N MET A 258 21.13 11.24 5.33
CA MET A 258 20.77 10.97 3.94
C MET A 258 21.98 10.39 3.20
N TYR A 259 21.78 9.26 2.53
CA TYR A 259 22.77 8.65 1.65
C TYR A 259 22.82 9.42 0.33
N GLY A 260 24.02 9.74 -0.15
CA GLY A 260 24.20 10.62 -1.30
C GLY A 260 23.73 10.03 -2.64
N ALA A 261 23.59 8.71 -2.74
CA ALA A 261 23.09 8.09 -3.97
C ALA A 261 21.58 8.24 -4.10
N THR A 262 21.13 8.62 -5.29
CA THR A 262 19.71 8.62 -5.66
C THR A 262 19.28 7.21 -6.03
N ASP A 263 18.07 6.82 -5.59
CA ASP A 263 17.45 5.58 -6.05
C ASP A 263 17.15 5.67 -7.55
N HIS A 264 17.80 4.83 -8.34
CA HIS A 264 17.66 4.81 -9.80
C HIS A 264 16.37 4.14 -10.28
N CYS A 265 15.68 3.41 -9.41
CA CYS A 265 14.36 2.81 -9.65
C CYS A 265 13.23 3.75 -9.27
N TYR A 266 13.40 4.52 -8.20
CA TYR A 266 12.40 5.42 -7.64
C TYR A 266 13.00 6.81 -7.36
N PRO A 267 13.17 7.68 -8.36
CA PRO A 267 13.97 8.92 -8.25
C PRO A 267 13.48 9.96 -7.25
N LEU A 268 12.24 9.87 -6.74
CA LEU A 268 11.75 10.73 -5.66
C LEU A 268 11.99 10.16 -4.26
N LEU A 269 12.66 9.02 -4.16
CA LEU A 269 13.11 8.44 -2.90
C LEU A 269 14.58 8.75 -2.65
N HIS A 270 14.86 8.96 -1.37
CA HIS A 270 16.20 9.09 -0.83
C HIS A 270 16.40 8.03 0.23
N MET A 271 17.53 7.35 0.16
CA MET A 271 17.96 6.41 1.19
C MET A 271 18.60 7.16 2.36
N TRP A 272 18.43 6.65 3.57
CA TRP A 272 18.94 7.19 4.83
C TRP A 272 19.59 6.07 5.65
N THR A 273 20.64 6.45 6.36
CA THR A 273 21.59 5.56 7.06
C THR A 273 21.79 6.01 8.50
N ARG A 274 22.47 5.18 9.32
CA ARG A 274 22.72 5.46 10.73
C ARG A 274 24.09 6.10 10.95
N THR A 275 25.08 5.66 10.19
CA THR A 275 26.47 6.14 10.30
C THR A 275 26.80 7.06 9.15
N GLU A 276 27.61 8.08 9.46
CA GLU A 276 28.12 8.98 8.43
C GLU A 276 28.98 8.17 7.45
N GLN A 277 28.72 8.39 6.17
CA GLN A 277 29.53 7.82 5.12
C GLN A 277 30.97 8.35 5.28
N PRO A 278 31.97 7.48 5.38
CA PRO A 278 33.37 7.89 5.43
C PRO A 278 33.68 8.81 4.24
N MET A 279 34.08 10.05 4.55
CA MET A 279 34.34 11.10 3.57
C MET A 279 35.45 10.73 2.57
N HIS A 280 35.26 11.12 1.31
CA HIS A 280 36.20 11.44 0.22
C HIS A 280 37.40 10.53 -0.15
N ASN A 281 37.93 9.70 0.74
CA ASN A 281 39.08 8.83 0.47
C ASN A 281 38.69 7.39 0.13
N CYS A 282 37.39 7.11 0.02
CA CYS A 282 36.92 5.84 -0.50
C CYS A 282 37.19 5.79 -2.01
N PRO A 283 37.99 4.84 -2.51
CA PRO A 283 38.30 4.75 -3.92
C PRO A 283 37.01 4.65 -4.75
N PRO A 284 36.91 5.41 -5.86
CA PRO A 284 35.79 5.28 -6.80
C PRO A 284 35.69 3.82 -7.26
N GLY A 285 34.55 3.17 -7.00
CA GLY A 285 34.30 1.78 -7.38
C GLY A 285 34.39 0.75 -6.24
N GLY A 286 34.68 1.17 -5.01
CA GLY A 286 34.67 0.30 -3.84
C GLY A 286 33.30 0.16 -3.17
N LEU A 287 32.23 -0.12 -3.91
CA LEU A 287 30.95 -0.50 -3.32
C LEU A 287 30.97 -2.00 -3.03
N GLY A 288 30.83 -2.38 -1.76
CA GLY A 288 30.69 -3.77 -1.34
C GLY A 288 31.79 -4.30 -0.41
N PRO A 289 31.82 -5.62 -0.15
CA PRO A 289 32.61 -6.25 0.93
C PRO A 289 34.13 -6.08 0.80
N MET A 290 34.62 -5.54 -0.32
CA MET A 290 36.04 -5.25 -0.53
C MET A 290 36.48 -3.94 0.14
N ASN A 291 35.55 -3.09 0.61
CA ASN A 291 35.88 -1.89 1.34
C ASN A 291 34.87 -1.60 2.49
N PRO A 292 34.81 -2.48 3.50
CA PRO A 292 33.83 -2.38 4.59
C PRO A 292 34.00 -1.13 5.45
N ASP A 293 35.18 -0.49 5.38
CA ASP A 293 35.50 0.74 6.10
C ASP A 293 34.92 2.00 5.43
N CYS A 294 34.22 1.85 4.30
CA CYS A 294 33.76 2.94 3.44
C CYS A 294 32.23 3.04 3.27
N ASP A 295 31.46 2.10 3.78
CA ASP A 295 30.00 2.11 3.68
C ASP A 295 29.35 1.89 5.05
N ASP A 296 28.17 2.49 5.26
CA ASP A 296 27.28 2.09 6.35
C ASP A 296 26.93 0.61 6.15
N TRP A 297 27.24 -0.24 7.14
CA TRP A 297 27.00 -1.69 7.05
C TRP A 297 25.51 -2.02 6.82
N GLY A 298 24.58 -1.14 7.18
CA GLY A 298 23.19 -1.26 6.79
C GLY A 298 23.00 -1.28 5.27
N VAL A 299 23.68 -0.40 4.53
CA VAL A 299 23.62 -0.32 3.07
C VAL A 299 24.20 -1.59 2.44
N VAL A 300 25.40 -1.98 2.86
CA VAL A 300 26.08 -3.17 2.32
C VAL A 300 25.26 -4.44 2.59
N GLU A 301 24.74 -4.60 3.81
CA GLU A 301 23.90 -5.74 4.16
C GLU A 301 22.58 -5.73 3.39
N SER A 302 21.97 -4.56 3.15
CA SER A 302 20.77 -4.43 2.31
C SER A 302 21.01 -4.95 0.90
N GLY A 303 22.11 -4.52 0.27
CA GLY A 303 22.49 -4.99 -1.07
C GLY A 303 22.78 -6.50 -1.11
N MET A 304 23.40 -7.06 -0.06
CA MET A 304 23.59 -8.51 0.06
C MET A 304 22.26 -9.27 0.20
N VAL A 305 21.33 -8.76 0.99
CA VAL A 305 19.99 -9.35 1.14
C VAL A 305 19.24 -9.31 -0.18
N GLU A 306 19.21 -8.17 -0.86
CA GLU A 306 18.59 -8.02 -2.18
C GLU A 306 19.18 -9.03 -3.17
N LYS A 307 20.51 -9.05 -3.33
CA LYS A 307 21.20 -10.02 -4.19
C LYS A 307 20.82 -11.46 -3.85
N SER A 308 20.78 -11.81 -2.57
CA SER A 308 20.45 -13.17 -2.13
C SER A 308 19.01 -13.57 -2.47
N LEU A 309 18.06 -12.63 -2.29
CA LEU A 309 16.66 -12.87 -2.62
C LEU A 309 16.45 -12.99 -4.13
N VAL A 310 17.08 -12.11 -4.89
CA VAL A 310 16.81 -11.87 -6.31
C VAL A 310 17.69 -12.73 -7.23
N MET A 311 19.01 -12.74 -7.02
CA MET A 311 19.96 -13.35 -7.94
C MET A 311 20.35 -14.78 -7.53
N GLU A 312 20.30 -15.07 -6.23
CA GLU A 312 20.75 -16.36 -5.67
C GLU A 312 19.58 -17.31 -5.36
N GLY A 313 18.36 -16.95 -5.81
CA GLY A 313 17.18 -17.80 -5.69
C GLY A 313 16.53 -17.83 -4.30
N GLY A 314 16.92 -16.94 -3.39
CA GLY A 314 16.34 -16.85 -2.04
C GLY A 314 14.82 -16.67 -2.05
N PHE A 315 14.29 -15.90 -3.00
CA PHE A 315 12.85 -15.73 -3.17
C PHE A 315 12.11 -17.02 -3.51
N LYS A 316 12.67 -17.89 -4.36
CA LYS A 316 12.01 -19.15 -4.77
C LYS A 316 11.76 -20.08 -3.58
N GLY A 317 12.71 -20.13 -2.64
CA GLY A 317 12.54 -20.86 -1.37
C GLY A 317 11.39 -20.31 -0.54
N PHE A 318 11.31 -18.98 -0.41
CA PHE A 318 10.22 -18.30 0.29
C PHE A 318 8.86 -18.51 -0.38
N ALA A 319 8.79 -18.34 -1.71
CA ALA A 319 7.58 -18.53 -2.51
C ALA A 319 7.05 -19.96 -2.37
N LYS A 320 7.93 -20.96 -2.41
CA LYS A 320 7.55 -22.37 -2.17
C LYS A 320 7.01 -22.58 -0.76
N ALA A 321 7.71 -22.07 0.27
CA ALA A 321 7.31 -22.22 1.67
C ALA A 321 5.95 -21.57 1.99
N HIS A 322 5.62 -20.50 1.27
CA HIS A 322 4.36 -19.78 1.42
C HIS A 322 3.34 -20.10 0.33
N SER A 323 3.60 -21.05 -0.57
CA SER A 323 2.78 -21.38 -1.75
C SER A 323 2.27 -20.13 -2.50
N LEU A 324 3.21 -19.23 -2.81
CA LEU A 324 2.93 -18.00 -3.56
C LEU A 324 2.84 -18.28 -5.04
N ALA A 325 2.04 -17.49 -5.75
CA ALA A 325 1.97 -17.54 -7.20
C ALA A 325 3.27 -17.02 -7.83
N SER A 326 3.54 -17.45 -9.07
CA SER A 326 4.68 -17.00 -9.87
C SER A 326 4.62 -15.51 -10.25
N VAL A 327 3.47 -14.87 -10.05
CA VAL A 327 3.19 -13.43 -10.27
C VAL A 327 4.03 -12.50 -9.40
N LEU A 328 4.98 -13.02 -8.64
CA LEU A 328 5.93 -12.26 -7.82
C LEU A 328 7.39 -12.55 -8.22
N ASP A 329 7.66 -13.59 -9.02
CA ASP A 329 9.00 -14.01 -9.44
C ASP A 329 9.45 -13.28 -10.72
N TYR A 330 9.42 -11.96 -10.66
CA TYR A 330 9.70 -11.10 -11.79
C TYR A 330 11.15 -10.67 -11.92
N TRP A 331 11.45 -10.11 -13.09
CA TRP A 331 12.71 -9.47 -13.33
C TRP A 331 12.88 -8.24 -12.41
N PRO A 332 13.91 -8.21 -11.56
CA PRO A 332 14.15 -7.14 -10.59
C PRO A 332 14.13 -5.74 -11.20
N ALA A 333 14.94 -5.52 -12.24
CA ALA A 333 15.03 -4.26 -12.98
C ALA A 333 13.67 -3.80 -13.54
N CYS A 334 12.83 -4.74 -14.00
CA CYS A 334 11.52 -4.41 -14.55
C CYS A 334 10.47 -4.08 -13.47
N ASN A 335 10.74 -4.34 -12.19
CA ASN A 335 9.85 -3.89 -11.11
C ASN A 335 9.96 -2.37 -10.87
N CYS A 336 11.02 -1.72 -11.35
CA CYS A 336 11.20 -0.28 -11.19
C CYS A 336 10.20 0.52 -12.03
N ARG A 337 10.07 1.83 -11.79
CA ARG A 337 9.14 2.65 -12.60
C ARG A 337 9.48 2.56 -14.08
N ALA A 338 8.46 2.65 -14.94
CA ALA A 338 8.65 2.54 -16.37
C ALA A 338 9.56 3.63 -16.96
N ASP A 339 9.60 4.82 -16.34
CA ASP A 339 10.47 5.95 -16.67
C ASP A 339 11.79 5.96 -15.89
N SER A 340 12.08 4.92 -15.11
CA SER A 340 13.33 4.82 -14.32
C SER A 340 14.55 4.58 -15.21
N MET A 341 15.71 5.06 -14.77
CA MET A 341 16.98 4.81 -15.48
C MET A 341 17.30 3.31 -15.56
N VAL A 342 16.87 2.53 -14.57
CA VAL A 342 17.06 1.07 -14.55
C VAL A 342 16.27 0.39 -15.67
N VAL A 343 14.98 0.70 -15.82
CA VAL A 343 14.16 0.14 -16.92
C VAL A 343 14.71 0.58 -18.28
N LEU A 344 15.07 1.86 -18.44
CA LEU A 344 15.65 2.36 -19.69
C LEU A 344 16.98 1.66 -20.04
N HIS A 345 17.83 1.39 -19.05
CA HIS A 345 19.05 0.63 -19.24
C HIS A 345 18.77 -0.83 -19.63
N GLU A 346 17.80 -1.46 -18.98
CA GLU A 346 17.39 -2.83 -19.24
C GLU A 346 16.84 -3.00 -20.66
N GLU A 347 15.93 -2.10 -21.08
CA GLU A 347 15.41 -2.09 -22.46
C GLU A 347 16.49 -1.84 -23.50
N LYS A 348 17.47 -0.99 -23.19
CA LYS A 348 18.61 -0.74 -24.08
C LYS A 348 19.52 -1.96 -24.21
N THR A 349 19.76 -2.69 -23.13
CA THR A 349 20.73 -3.79 -23.10
C THR A 349 20.13 -5.14 -23.53
N LYS A 350 18.84 -5.36 -23.29
CA LYS A 350 18.19 -6.66 -23.52
C LYS A 350 17.06 -6.63 -24.55
N GLY A 351 16.76 -5.46 -25.10
CA GLY A 351 15.79 -5.28 -26.16
C GLY A 351 14.60 -4.44 -25.71
N ALA A 352 14.12 -3.61 -26.63
CA ALA A 352 12.97 -2.75 -26.39
C ALA A 352 11.75 -3.59 -26.00
N GLY A 353 11.10 -3.21 -24.89
CA GLY A 353 9.91 -3.90 -24.41
C GLY A 353 10.14 -5.11 -23.52
N VAL A 354 11.39 -5.45 -23.18
CA VAL A 354 11.68 -6.55 -22.22
C VAL A 354 10.94 -6.36 -20.89
N CYS A 355 10.72 -5.12 -20.46
CA CYS A 355 9.97 -4.79 -19.26
C CYS A 355 8.50 -4.44 -19.50
N LYS A 356 7.97 -4.56 -20.72
CA LYS A 356 6.57 -4.22 -21.05
C LYS A 356 5.61 -5.40 -20.88
N ALA A 357 6.10 -6.63 -21.02
CA ALA A 357 5.24 -7.80 -20.88
C ALA A 357 4.78 -7.95 -19.41
N LEU A 358 3.48 -8.18 -19.19
CA LEU A 358 2.89 -8.22 -17.85
C LEU A 358 3.63 -9.18 -16.89
N HIS A 359 4.06 -10.33 -17.39
CA HIS A 359 4.77 -11.34 -16.61
C HIS A 359 6.24 -10.99 -16.29
N THR A 360 6.70 -9.78 -16.58
CA THR A 360 8.08 -9.34 -16.34
C THR A 360 8.22 -8.37 -15.18
N HIS A 361 7.11 -7.84 -14.65
CA HIS A 361 7.12 -6.81 -13.62
C HIS A 361 5.94 -6.90 -12.66
N SER A 362 6.14 -6.34 -11.47
CA SER A 362 5.15 -6.18 -10.41
C SER A 362 3.81 -5.65 -10.95
N PRO A 363 2.66 -6.24 -10.57
CA PRO A 363 1.36 -5.75 -11.00
C PRO A 363 1.03 -4.36 -10.43
N VAL A 364 1.70 -3.91 -9.37
CA VAL A 364 1.55 -2.51 -8.90
C VAL A 364 2.10 -1.54 -9.95
N ARG A 365 3.13 -1.93 -10.70
CA ARG A 365 3.76 -1.11 -11.76
C ARG A 365 2.76 -0.65 -12.82
N ASP A 366 1.78 -1.50 -13.15
CA ASP A 366 0.73 -1.26 -14.15
C ASP A 366 -0.09 -0.01 -13.84
N SER A 367 -0.17 0.34 -12.54
CA SER A 367 -1.00 1.42 -12.03
C SER A 367 -0.20 2.65 -11.56
N TRP A 368 1.06 2.83 -11.97
CA TRP A 368 1.82 4.02 -11.54
C TRP A 368 1.36 5.33 -12.19
N THR A 369 0.91 5.28 -13.45
CA THR A 369 0.69 6.50 -14.26
C THR A 369 -0.76 6.95 -14.36
N GLY A 370 -1.72 6.22 -13.78
CA GLY A 370 -3.14 6.60 -13.81
C GLY A 370 -3.81 6.38 -15.16
#